data_AF-Q4CMC3-F1
#
_entry.id   AF-Q4CMC3-F1
#
_cell.length_a   1.000
_cell.length_b   1.000
_cell.length_c   1.000
_cell.angle_alpha   90.00
_cell.angle_beta   90.00
_cell.angle_gamma   90.00
#
_symmetry.space_group_name_H-M   'P 1'
#
loop_
_entity.id
_entity.type
_entity.pdbx_description
1 polymer ?
#
loop_
_entity_poly.entity_id
_entity_poly.type
_entity_poly.pdbx_seq_one_letter_code
_entity_poly.pdbx_strand_id
1 'polypeptide(L)'
;VRRMVAGDHVQAKAKAHFGCETLEGMELEDEGGTREKAIPHWKGRHARDELMAPTVGAGYYTALTMAVFADMGYYSVNWSMAEPMGWGNSTGCDFLEKNCNATENLAGKYPHMFCNDSDKETLRCTSDRRHVGTCTATIVENEGSLAEKDLCPVVSSYFHEKSSGIKYRTCSDENVDYLPGSLTGGDSWCLDAELLETKDDKNKNVKGVCAQVLCGEGTVKVKYLGSSGFQPCPEDTEISVTLKDFKKDGKIKCPKYVEVCTIAANGSSLVIPSVLEDDKGEEQEEQVEVSVAAPALSPAEEPHAEASSPGQPHEEEPRAAASSTEEPHAQASTAEESHAEASIAGKTSEAPVVQTTLQQPQKESKAGQNATVGESANTEHVFVGWNSHAVGESTGDACTVCRSGMLLLLLLLGLWGFAAL
;
A
#
# COMPACT_ATOMS: atom_id res chain seq x y z
N VAL A 1 -2.24 -8.84 22.84
CA VAL A 1 -1.23 -7.79 22.93
C VAL A 1 -1.12 -7.17 21.55
N ARG A 2 -1.39 -5.87 21.42
CA ARG A 2 -1.20 -5.16 20.14
C ARG A 2 0.30 -4.91 19.96
N ARG A 3 0.82 -5.24 18.78
CA ARG A 3 2.23 -5.04 18.42
C ARG A 3 2.32 -3.90 17.43
N MET A 4 3.37 -3.10 17.57
CA MET A 4 3.60 -1.94 16.72
C MET A 4 5.05 -1.91 16.25
N VAL A 5 5.27 -1.52 15.00
CA VAL A 5 6.59 -1.16 14.47
C VAL A 5 6.82 0.31 14.74
N ALA A 6 7.87 0.61 15.51
CA ALA A 6 8.12 1.95 16.05
C ALA A 6 9.47 2.54 15.58
N GLY A 7 10.00 2.10 14.44
CA GLY A 7 11.21 2.69 13.86
C GLY A 7 10.98 4.13 13.36
N ASP A 8 12.05 4.91 13.25
CA ASP A 8 11.98 6.34 12.96
C ASP A 8 11.32 6.64 11.61
N HIS A 9 11.65 5.86 10.57
CA HIS A 9 11.02 6.03 9.27
C HIS A 9 9.56 5.60 9.30
N VAL A 10 9.22 4.48 9.95
CA VAL A 10 7.84 4.00 10.05
C VAL A 10 6.98 5.02 10.78
N GLN A 11 7.45 5.57 11.90
CA GLN A 11 6.75 6.64 12.60
C GLN A 11 6.51 7.84 11.69
N ALA A 12 7.57 8.36 11.03
CA ALA A 12 7.46 9.52 10.17
C ALA A 12 6.46 9.31 9.01
N LYS A 13 6.50 8.15 8.35
CA LYS A 13 5.62 7.84 7.21
C LYS A 13 4.19 7.54 7.65
N ALA A 14 3.98 6.86 8.78
CA ALA A 14 2.66 6.63 9.32
C ALA A 14 1.99 7.94 9.76
N LYS A 15 2.70 8.83 10.46
CA LYS A 15 2.20 10.18 10.81
C LYS A 15 1.75 10.95 9.59
N ALA A 16 2.59 10.98 8.55
CA ALA A 16 2.30 11.66 7.29
C ALA A 16 1.10 11.05 6.55
N HIS A 17 0.97 9.71 6.53
CA HIS A 17 -0.13 9.02 5.86
C HIS A 17 -1.48 9.29 6.56
N PHE A 18 -1.58 9.05 7.87
CA PHE A 18 -2.84 9.20 8.58
C PHE A 18 -3.18 10.65 8.95
N GLY A 19 -2.21 11.57 8.91
CA GLY A 19 -2.36 12.92 9.43
C GLY A 19 -2.52 12.94 10.96
N CYS A 20 -1.75 12.09 11.67
CA CYS A 20 -1.80 11.94 13.13
C CYS A 20 -0.41 12.12 13.75
N GLU A 21 -0.09 13.33 14.22
CA GLU A 21 1.26 13.68 14.74
C GLU A 21 1.68 12.93 16.01
N THR A 22 0.70 12.48 16.80
CA THR A 22 0.91 11.75 18.07
C THR A 22 1.16 10.25 17.87
N LEU A 23 1.12 9.75 16.63
CA LEU A 23 1.26 8.33 16.34
C LEU A 23 2.68 7.81 16.63
N GLU A 24 2.81 6.78 17.47
CA GLU A 24 4.10 6.24 17.92
C GLU A 24 4.67 5.13 17.02
N GLY A 25 3.95 4.77 15.95
CA GLY A 25 4.34 3.73 15.01
C GLY A 25 3.15 3.18 14.24
N MET A 26 3.35 2.04 13.59
CA MET A 26 2.31 1.39 12.78
C MET A 26 1.94 0.03 13.36
N GLU A 27 0.65 -0.18 13.61
CA GLU A 27 0.14 -1.43 14.18
C GLU A 27 0.31 -2.61 13.21
N LEU A 28 0.69 -3.76 13.77
CA LEU A 28 0.76 -5.03 13.08
C LEU A 28 -0.54 -5.82 13.25
N GLU A 29 -0.82 -6.70 12.29
CA GLU A 29 -1.96 -7.59 12.38
C GLU A 29 -1.87 -8.49 13.63
N ASP A 30 -2.97 -8.51 14.38
CA ASP A 30 -3.17 -9.32 15.57
C ASP A 30 -4.45 -10.16 15.51
N GLU A 31 -5.21 -10.08 14.41
CA GLU A 31 -6.32 -10.97 14.10
C GLU A 31 -5.88 -12.21 13.32
N GLY A 32 -6.73 -13.25 13.33
CA GLY A 32 -6.50 -14.49 12.59
C GLY A 32 -5.93 -15.64 13.43
N GLY A 33 -5.51 -16.72 12.75
CA GLY A 33 -4.93 -17.89 13.40
C GLY A 33 -3.48 -17.66 13.83
N THR A 34 -2.89 -18.64 14.51
CA THR A 34 -1.50 -18.54 15.00
C THR A 34 -0.49 -18.34 13.87
N ARG A 35 -0.76 -18.82 12.66
CA ARG A 35 0.12 -18.66 11.50
C ARG A 35 0.05 -17.25 10.93
N GLU A 36 -1.15 -16.70 10.81
CA GLU A 36 -1.39 -15.35 10.33
C GLU A 36 -0.76 -14.33 11.27
N LYS A 37 -0.90 -14.53 12.59
CA LYS A 37 -0.25 -13.69 13.61
C LYS A 37 1.27 -13.86 13.67
N ALA A 38 1.82 -14.98 13.18
CA ALA A 38 3.27 -15.21 13.18
C ALA A 38 4.01 -14.45 12.06
N ILE A 39 3.30 -14.10 10.98
CA ILE A 39 3.88 -13.37 9.85
C ILE A 39 3.46 -11.90 9.98
N PRO A 40 4.42 -10.98 10.21
CA PRO A 40 4.08 -9.58 10.45
C PRO A 40 3.54 -8.93 9.18
N HIS A 41 2.24 -8.67 9.17
CA HIS A 41 1.54 -7.84 8.19
C HIS A 41 1.10 -6.55 8.87
N TRP A 42 0.82 -5.51 8.09
CA TRP A 42 0.15 -4.33 8.62
C TRP A 42 -1.24 -4.68 9.12
N LYS A 43 -1.71 -3.91 10.10
CA LYS A 43 -3.09 -4.02 10.57
C LYS A 43 -4.07 -3.82 9.40
N GLY A 44 -4.85 -4.86 9.06
CA GLY A 44 -5.68 -4.88 7.86
C GLY A 44 -6.72 -3.75 7.82
N ARG A 45 -7.27 -3.37 8.98
CA ARG A 45 -8.13 -2.18 9.11
C ARG A 45 -7.41 -0.88 8.74
N HIS A 46 -6.15 -0.71 9.09
CA HIS A 46 -5.41 0.55 8.89
C HIS A 46 -4.80 0.67 7.50
N ALA A 47 -4.42 -0.44 6.87
CA ALA A 47 -3.67 -0.46 5.63
C ALA A 47 -4.24 -1.48 4.63
N ARG A 48 -5.57 -1.49 4.44
CA ARG A 48 -6.29 -2.50 3.63
C ARG A 48 -5.73 -2.69 2.22
N ASP A 49 -5.38 -1.59 1.56
CA ASP A 49 -4.97 -1.57 0.15
C ASP A 49 -3.44 -1.63 -0.02
N GLU A 50 -2.70 -1.83 1.06
CA GLU A 50 -1.22 -1.84 1.10
C GLU A 50 -0.65 -3.22 0.73
N LEU A 51 0.56 -3.24 0.16
CA LEU A 51 1.29 -4.46 -0.23
C LEU A 51 1.40 -5.50 0.90
N MET A 52 1.69 -5.07 2.12
CA MET A 52 1.86 -5.89 3.32
C MET A 52 0.58 -5.99 4.16
N ALA A 53 -0.59 -5.72 3.58
CA ALA A 53 -1.87 -6.07 4.19
C ALA A 53 -2.02 -7.60 4.35
N PRO A 54 -2.79 -8.09 5.34
CA PRO A 54 -2.94 -9.53 5.60
C PRO A 54 -3.81 -10.25 4.56
N THR A 55 -4.57 -9.49 3.77
CA THR A 55 -5.46 -10.00 2.73
C THR A 55 -5.08 -9.37 1.40
N VAL A 56 -5.08 -10.17 0.34
CA VAL A 56 -4.81 -9.68 -1.02
C VAL A 56 -5.86 -8.63 -1.39
N GLY A 57 -5.40 -7.40 -1.58
CA GLY A 57 -6.20 -6.24 -1.97
C GLY A 57 -5.62 -5.56 -3.21
N ALA A 58 -5.53 -4.23 -3.17
CA ALA A 58 -4.88 -3.47 -4.24
C ALA A 58 -3.37 -3.76 -4.32
N GLY A 59 -2.72 -3.87 -3.16
CA GLY A 59 -1.31 -4.26 -3.03
C GLY A 59 -0.33 -3.11 -3.30
N TYR A 60 -0.70 -1.88 -2.93
CA TYR A 60 0.14 -0.71 -3.19
C TYR A 60 1.44 -0.76 -2.39
N TYR A 61 2.58 -0.60 -3.07
CA TYR A 61 3.90 -0.53 -2.43
C TYR A 61 4.12 0.88 -1.90
N THR A 62 3.55 1.16 -0.73
CA THR A 62 3.53 2.50 -0.17
C THR A 62 4.80 2.84 0.61
N ALA A 63 4.89 4.11 1.02
CA ALA A 63 5.90 4.58 1.94
C ALA A 63 5.89 3.86 3.31
N LEU A 64 4.79 3.20 3.69
CA LEU A 64 4.70 2.43 4.94
C LEU A 64 5.61 1.20 4.89
N THR A 65 5.41 0.33 3.90
CA THR A 65 6.26 -0.86 3.72
C THR A 65 7.70 -0.49 3.41
N MET A 66 7.92 0.54 2.59
CA MET A 66 9.26 1.04 2.32
C MET A 66 9.96 1.51 3.62
N ALA A 67 9.22 2.15 4.54
CA ALA A 67 9.78 2.58 5.81
C ALA A 67 10.25 1.43 6.71
N VAL A 68 9.55 0.30 6.72
CA VAL A 68 10.02 -0.91 7.41
C VAL A 68 11.38 -1.35 6.86
N PHE A 69 11.51 -1.39 5.54
CA PHE A 69 12.78 -1.80 4.90
C PHE A 69 13.93 -0.81 5.17
N ALA A 70 13.63 0.48 5.29
CA ALA A 70 14.61 1.48 5.72
C ALA A 70 15.04 1.25 7.18
N ASP A 71 14.08 1.08 8.09
CA ASP A 71 14.35 0.89 9.53
C ASP A 71 15.05 -0.46 9.84
N MET A 72 14.86 -1.48 9.00
CA MET A 72 15.60 -2.75 9.10
C MET A 72 17.08 -2.61 8.73
N GLY A 73 17.49 -1.55 8.03
CA GLY A 73 18.88 -1.28 7.65
C GLY A 73 19.43 -2.14 6.50
N TYR A 74 18.64 -3.05 5.93
CA TYR A 74 19.06 -3.88 4.79
C TYR A 74 18.98 -3.15 3.45
N TYR A 75 18.15 -2.11 3.35
CA TYR A 75 17.87 -1.41 2.10
C TYR A 75 17.98 0.11 2.27
N SER A 76 18.43 0.78 1.21
CA SER A 76 18.19 2.21 1.04
C SER A 76 16.96 2.40 0.16
N VAL A 77 16.12 3.37 0.51
CA VAL A 77 14.79 3.54 -0.08
C VAL A 77 14.76 4.80 -0.94
N ASN A 78 14.28 4.67 -2.18
CA ASN A 78 13.93 5.82 -2.99
C ASN A 78 12.47 6.23 -2.73
N TRP A 79 12.26 7.20 -1.84
CA TRP A 79 10.93 7.64 -1.42
C TRP A 79 10.07 8.23 -2.55
N SER A 80 10.67 8.72 -3.64
CA SER A 80 9.92 9.23 -4.78
C SER A 80 9.14 8.13 -5.51
N MET A 81 9.49 6.87 -5.26
CA MET A 81 8.88 5.71 -5.86
C MET A 81 7.66 5.16 -5.08
N ALA A 82 7.35 5.75 -3.94
CA ALA A 82 6.26 5.27 -3.08
C ALA A 82 4.90 5.43 -3.77
N GLU A 83 4.17 4.33 -3.88
CA GLU A 83 2.81 4.37 -4.39
C GLU A 83 1.87 5.04 -3.39
N PRO A 84 0.94 5.89 -3.85
CA PRO A 84 -0.06 6.48 -2.97
C PRO A 84 -1.13 5.46 -2.62
N MET A 85 -1.67 5.55 -1.41
CA MET A 85 -2.82 4.76 -0.97
C MET A 85 -3.90 5.70 -0.44
N GLY A 86 -5.12 5.61 -0.99
CA GLY A 86 -6.26 6.41 -0.52
C GLY A 86 -6.75 5.96 0.86
N TRP A 87 -6.72 4.66 1.14
CA TRP A 87 -7.17 4.09 2.40
C TRP A 87 -6.37 4.62 3.60
N GLY A 88 -7.05 5.21 4.58
CA GLY A 88 -6.40 5.77 5.78
C GLY A 88 -5.69 7.10 5.55
N ASN A 89 -5.62 7.61 4.33
CA ASN A 89 -4.92 8.85 4.06
C ASN A 89 -5.69 10.04 4.68
N SER A 90 -5.00 10.84 5.50
CA SER A 90 -5.54 12.05 6.14
C SER A 90 -6.81 11.82 6.97
N THR A 91 -6.98 10.64 7.56
CA THR A 91 -8.15 10.30 8.39
C THR A 91 -8.11 10.87 9.81
N GLY A 92 -6.93 11.34 10.25
CA GLY A 92 -6.65 11.79 11.61
C GLY A 92 -6.53 10.65 12.63
N CYS A 93 -6.10 10.99 13.85
CA CYS A 93 -5.90 10.04 14.95
C CYS A 93 -7.17 9.30 15.35
N ASP A 94 -8.31 9.98 15.22
CA ASP A 94 -9.64 9.46 15.54
C ASP A 94 -9.95 8.11 14.84
N PHE A 95 -9.41 7.90 13.64
CA PHE A 95 -9.56 6.63 12.92
C PHE A 95 -8.77 5.50 13.58
N LEU A 96 -7.57 5.79 14.08
CA LEU A 96 -6.68 4.80 14.70
C LEU A 96 -7.11 4.48 16.14
N GLU A 97 -7.61 5.47 16.87
CA GLU A 97 -7.96 5.35 18.29
C GLU A 97 -9.34 4.75 18.54
N LYS A 98 -10.30 4.97 17.64
CA LYS A 98 -11.70 4.55 17.82
C LYS A 98 -12.04 3.35 16.96
N ASN A 99 -12.71 2.38 17.58
CA ASN A 99 -13.35 1.26 16.89
C ASN A 99 -14.43 1.75 15.90
N CYS A 100 -14.70 0.95 14.87
CA CYS A 100 -15.72 1.21 13.85
C CYS A 100 -17.12 1.34 14.45
N ASN A 101 -17.50 0.43 15.34
CA ASN A 101 -18.78 0.43 16.05
C ASN A 101 -18.94 1.65 16.99
N ALA A 102 -17.83 2.22 17.47
CA ALA A 102 -17.83 3.41 18.33
C ALA A 102 -17.85 4.72 17.53
N THR A 103 -17.70 4.66 16.20
CA THR A 103 -17.68 5.84 15.34
C THR A 103 -19.08 6.14 14.81
N GLU A 104 -19.67 7.24 15.27
CA GLU A 104 -20.95 7.72 14.74
C GLU A 104 -20.87 7.99 13.24
N ASN A 105 -21.82 7.45 12.47
CA ASN A 105 -21.89 7.61 11.02
C ASN A 105 -20.56 7.27 10.31
N LEU A 106 -19.97 6.11 10.62
CA LEU A 106 -18.69 5.64 10.05
C LEU A 106 -18.61 5.83 8.52
N ALA A 107 -19.63 5.40 7.78
CA ALA A 107 -19.69 5.52 6.33
C ALA A 107 -19.83 6.98 5.83
N GLY A 108 -20.34 7.90 6.65
CA GLY A 108 -20.35 9.32 6.32
C GLY A 108 -19.04 10.02 6.70
N LYS A 109 -18.37 9.58 7.77
CA LYS A 109 -17.08 10.13 8.23
C LYS A 109 -15.93 9.71 7.32
N TYR A 110 -15.91 8.46 6.85
CA TYR A 110 -14.88 7.91 5.96
C TYR A 110 -15.51 7.24 4.72
N PRO A 111 -16.19 8.01 3.84
CA PRO A 111 -17.03 7.45 2.77
C PRO A 111 -16.26 6.70 1.67
N HIS A 112 -14.95 6.92 1.55
CA HIS A 112 -14.08 6.21 0.61
C HIS A 112 -13.53 4.88 1.18
N MET A 113 -13.72 4.62 2.48
CA MET A 113 -13.22 3.43 3.18
C MET A 113 -14.37 2.50 3.58
N PHE A 114 -15.40 3.08 4.20
CA PHE A 114 -16.49 2.31 4.78
C PHE A 114 -17.81 2.58 4.09
N CYS A 115 -18.69 1.58 4.10
CA CYS A 115 -20.02 1.66 3.49
C CYS A 115 -21.12 1.44 4.54
N ASN A 116 -22.36 1.80 4.18
CA ASN A 116 -23.50 1.62 5.08
C ASN A 116 -23.95 0.15 5.05
N ASP A 117 -23.78 -0.56 6.16
CA ASP A 117 -24.12 -1.97 6.29
C ASP A 117 -25.61 -2.28 6.04
N SER A 118 -26.49 -1.30 6.23
CA SER A 118 -27.93 -1.44 5.94
C SER A 118 -28.25 -1.43 4.43
N ASP A 119 -27.30 -0.98 3.59
CA ASP A 119 -27.47 -0.85 2.14
C ASP A 119 -26.63 -1.90 1.40
N LYS A 120 -27.16 -3.11 1.32
CA LYS A 120 -26.52 -4.28 0.69
C LYS A 120 -26.70 -4.35 -0.82
N GLU A 121 -27.67 -3.63 -1.39
CA GLU A 121 -28.05 -3.74 -2.80
C GLU A 121 -27.35 -2.71 -3.70
N THR A 122 -26.95 -1.55 -3.17
CA THR A 122 -26.40 -0.47 -3.99
C THR A 122 -24.99 -0.82 -4.49
N LEU A 123 -24.80 -0.76 -5.81
CA LEU A 123 -23.49 -0.92 -6.44
C LEU A 123 -22.60 0.30 -6.16
N ARG A 124 -21.36 0.08 -5.74
CA ARG A 124 -20.40 1.10 -5.28
C ARG A 124 -18.98 0.72 -5.72
N CYS A 125 -18.09 1.69 -5.76
CA CYS A 125 -16.67 1.41 -5.98
C CYS A 125 -16.01 0.87 -4.72
N THR A 126 -15.07 -0.05 -4.90
CA THR A 126 -14.08 -0.39 -3.87
C THR A 126 -13.16 0.80 -3.60
N SER A 127 -12.50 0.81 -2.44
CA SER A 127 -11.58 1.89 -2.02
C SER A 127 -10.45 2.12 -3.02
N ASP A 128 -9.98 1.05 -3.65
CA ASP A 128 -8.96 1.07 -4.70
C ASP A 128 -9.49 1.47 -6.09
N ARG A 129 -10.81 1.72 -6.23
CA ARG A 129 -11.50 2.04 -7.49
C ARG A 129 -11.35 1.01 -8.62
N ARG A 130 -10.86 -0.20 -8.36
CA ARG A 130 -10.66 -1.23 -9.41
C ARG A 130 -11.90 -2.08 -9.67
N HIS A 131 -12.86 -2.09 -8.75
CA HIS A 131 -14.03 -2.97 -8.81
C HIS A 131 -15.33 -2.22 -8.52
N VAL A 132 -16.41 -2.70 -9.13
CA VAL A 132 -17.79 -2.40 -8.72
C VAL A 132 -18.25 -3.54 -7.81
N GLY A 133 -18.72 -3.21 -6.61
CA GLY A 133 -19.18 -4.18 -5.61
C GLY A 133 -20.33 -3.67 -4.74
N THR A 134 -20.66 -4.42 -3.70
CA THR A 134 -21.72 -4.12 -2.73
C THR A 134 -21.19 -4.10 -1.30
N CYS A 135 -21.93 -3.46 -0.39
CA CYS A 135 -21.55 -3.35 1.03
C CYS A 135 -21.79 -4.64 1.82
N THR A 136 -21.12 -5.72 1.43
CA THR A 136 -21.39 -7.09 1.88
C THR A 136 -20.18 -7.75 2.51
N ALA A 137 -19.04 -7.07 2.55
CA ALA A 137 -17.85 -7.51 3.27
C ALA A 137 -17.68 -6.68 4.55
N THR A 138 -16.96 -7.25 5.52
CA THR A 138 -16.73 -6.63 6.82
C THR A 138 -15.31 -6.96 7.26
N ILE A 139 -14.55 -5.94 7.68
CA ILE A 139 -13.31 -6.16 8.44
C ILE A 139 -13.74 -6.42 9.88
N VAL A 140 -13.29 -7.54 10.42
CA VAL A 140 -13.65 -7.99 11.77
C VAL A 140 -12.44 -7.82 12.66
N GLU A 141 -12.64 -7.07 13.72
CA GLU A 141 -11.63 -6.66 14.68
C GLU A 141 -12.06 -7.09 16.08
N ASN A 142 -11.07 -7.35 16.93
CA ASN A 142 -11.19 -7.90 18.28
C ASN A 142 -11.66 -9.36 18.34
N GLU A 143 -11.05 -10.13 19.24
CA GLU A 143 -11.55 -11.44 19.63
C GLU A 143 -12.76 -11.30 20.56
N GLY A 144 -13.72 -12.22 20.43
CA GLY A 144 -14.91 -12.23 21.27
C GLY A 144 -16.16 -12.74 20.58
N SER A 145 -17.28 -12.62 21.28
CA SER A 145 -18.61 -12.85 20.71
C SER A 145 -18.92 -11.83 19.61
N LEU A 146 -19.85 -12.14 18.71
CA LEU A 146 -20.19 -11.24 17.60
C LEU A 146 -20.65 -9.84 18.05
N ALA A 147 -21.17 -9.72 19.28
CA ALA A 147 -21.57 -8.45 19.88
C ALA A 147 -20.37 -7.61 20.39
N GLU A 148 -19.23 -8.25 20.65
CA GLU A 148 -17.99 -7.60 21.12
C GLU A 148 -17.04 -7.28 19.96
N LYS A 149 -17.22 -7.96 18.83
CA LYS A 149 -16.44 -7.72 17.61
C LYS A 149 -16.70 -6.33 17.07
N ASP A 150 -15.61 -5.66 16.73
CA ASP A 150 -15.67 -4.42 15.98
C ASP A 150 -15.83 -4.73 14.50
N LEU A 151 -16.93 -4.28 13.91
CA LEU A 151 -17.33 -4.62 12.55
C LEU A 151 -17.21 -3.37 11.68
N CYS A 152 -16.29 -3.38 10.73
CA CYS A 152 -16.09 -2.28 9.79
C CYS A 152 -16.64 -2.68 8.41
N PRO A 153 -17.84 -2.23 8.01
CA PRO A 153 -18.44 -2.60 6.74
C PRO A 153 -17.70 -1.94 5.58
N VAL A 154 -17.40 -2.74 4.56
CA VAL A 154 -16.58 -2.36 3.41
C VAL A 154 -17.18 -2.90 2.13
N VAL A 155 -16.90 -2.22 1.02
CA VAL A 155 -17.30 -2.72 -0.30
C VAL A 155 -16.48 -3.97 -0.59
N SER A 156 -17.17 -5.06 -0.92
CA SER A 156 -16.49 -6.32 -1.26
C SER A 156 -15.86 -6.23 -2.65
N SER A 157 -14.57 -6.56 -2.74
CA SER A 157 -13.82 -6.68 -4.00
C SER A 157 -13.93 -8.07 -4.63
N TYR A 158 -14.32 -9.09 -3.85
CA TYR A 158 -14.26 -10.49 -4.25
C TYR A 158 -15.64 -11.14 -4.17
N PHE A 159 -16.11 -11.64 -5.31
CA PHE A 159 -17.20 -12.61 -5.35
C PHE A 159 -16.94 -13.64 -6.42
N HIS A 160 -16.39 -14.78 -5.98
CA HIS A 160 -16.84 -16.04 -6.52
C HIS A 160 -17.94 -16.54 -5.60
N GLU A 161 -19.15 -16.01 -5.76
CA GLU A 161 -20.29 -16.58 -5.06
C GLU A 161 -20.62 -17.92 -5.74
N LYS A 162 -20.13 -19.02 -5.15
CA LYS A 162 -20.37 -20.38 -5.65
C LYS A 162 -21.86 -20.69 -5.79
N SER A 163 -22.70 -20.06 -4.98
CA SER A 163 -24.16 -20.23 -5.00
C SER A 163 -24.85 -19.53 -6.18
N SER A 164 -24.35 -18.39 -6.65
CA SER A 164 -24.99 -17.63 -7.74
C SER A 164 -24.26 -17.77 -9.08
N GLY A 165 -23.00 -18.21 -9.08
CA GLY A 165 -22.17 -18.28 -10.29
C GLY A 165 -21.80 -16.90 -10.85
N ILE A 166 -22.18 -15.81 -10.18
CA ILE A 166 -21.93 -14.45 -10.61
C ILE A 166 -20.48 -14.10 -10.25
N LYS A 167 -19.67 -13.88 -11.28
CA LYS A 167 -18.31 -13.34 -11.15
C LYS A 167 -18.45 -11.83 -11.18
N TYR A 168 -18.17 -11.13 -10.10
CA TYR A 168 -18.02 -9.67 -10.19
C TYR A 168 -16.58 -9.38 -10.63
N ARG A 169 -16.45 -8.78 -11.82
CA ARG A 169 -15.17 -8.55 -12.51
C ARG A 169 -14.62 -7.18 -12.19
N THR A 170 -13.32 -7.03 -12.44
CA THR A 170 -12.62 -5.75 -12.37
C THR A 170 -13.14 -4.82 -13.47
N CYS A 171 -13.00 -3.50 -13.32
CA CYS A 171 -13.31 -2.59 -14.40
C CYS A 171 -12.36 -2.74 -15.61
N SER A 172 -11.15 -3.25 -15.39
CA SER A 172 -10.16 -3.48 -16.44
C SER A 172 -10.44 -4.73 -17.29
N ASP A 173 -11.36 -5.59 -16.87
CA ASP A 173 -11.80 -6.75 -17.65
C ASP A 173 -12.45 -6.33 -18.98
N GLU A 174 -12.12 -7.04 -20.04
CA GLU A 174 -12.73 -6.81 -21.35
C GLU A 174 -14.18 -7.34 -21.42
N ASN A 175 -15.05 -6.57 -22.09
CA ASN A 175 -16.39 -6.97 -22.52
C ASN A 175 -17.31 -7.49 -21.39
N VAL A 176 -17.38 -6.77 -20.26
CA VAL A 176 -18.29 -7.08 -19.16
C VAL A 176 -19.65 -6.41 -19.39
N ASP A 177 -20.68 -7.20 -19.66
CA ASP A 177 -22.01 -6.70 -20.08
C ASP A 177 -23.08 -6.68 -18.97
N TYR A 178 -22.80 -7.28 -17.81
CA TYR A 178 -23.75 -7.35 -16.68
C TYR A 178 -23.58 -6.23 -15.64
N LEU A 179 -22.56 -5.36 -15.78
CA LEU A 179 -22.40 -4.19 -14.91
C LEU A 179 -23.22 -3.01 -15.48
N PRO A 180 -24.32 -2.61 -14.83
CA PRO A 180 -25.23 -1.61 -15.40
C PRO A 180 -24.53 -0.26 -15.57
N GLY A 181 -24.63 0.31 -16.76
CA GLY A 181 -24.07 1.63 -17.08
C GLY A 181 -22.54 1.70 -17.17
N SER A 182 -21.86 0.55 -17.14
CA SER A 182 -20.41 0.48 -17.11
C SER A 182 -19.80 0.28 -18.50
N LEU A 183 -18.70 0.98 -18.77
CA LEU A 183 -17.77 0.70 -19.87
C LEU A 183 -16.51 0.07 -19.27
N THR A 184 -16.26 -1.20 -19.57
CA THR A 184 -15.08 -1.93 -19.09
C THR A 184 -14.00 -2.07 -20.17
N GLY A 185 -12.79 -2.45 -19.74
CA GLY A 185 -11.61 -2.63 -20.57
C GLY A 185 -10.36 -2.03 -19.91
N GLY A 186 -9.18 -2.31 -20.44
CA GLY A 186 -7.88 -2.14 -19.76
C GLY A 186 -7.64 -0.81 -19.03
N ASP A 187 -8.19 0.31 -19.52
CA ASP A 187 -8.02 1.65 -18.92
C ASP A 187 -9.23 2.12 -18.08
N SER A 188 -10.14 1.20 -17.71
CA SER A 188 -11.38 1.54 -17.04
C SER A 188 -11.28 1.44 -15.53
N TRP A 189 -11.74 2.49 -14.86
CA TRP A 189 -11.79 2.62 -13.42
C TRP A 189 -13.24 2.68 -12.93
N CYS A 190 -13.47 2.28 -11.69
CA CYS A 190 -14.73 2.52 -11.02
C CYS A 190 -14.80 3.97 -10.54
N LEU A 191 -15.74 4.71 -11.12
CA LEU A 191 -16.05 6.09 -10.76
C LEU A 191 -17.35 6.14 -9.96
N ASP A 192 -17.38 7.02 -8.96
CA ASP A 192 -18.59 7.26 -8.18
C ASP A 192 -19.67 7.86 -9.08
N ALA A 193 -20.90 7.40 -8.91
CA ALA A 193 -22.02 7.78 -9.77
C ALA A 193 -23.30 7.99 -8.98
N GLU A 194 -24.29 8.57 -9.65
CA GLU A 194 -25.67 8.68 -9.19
C GLU A 194 -26.57 8.30 -10.35
N LEU A 195 -26.82 7.00 -10.51
CA LEU A 195 -27.72 6.45 -11.51
C LEU A 195 -28.90 5.77 -10.81
N LEU A 196 -30.10 6.30 -11.05
CA LEU A 196 -31.32 5.83 -10.40
C LEU A 196 -32.11 4.89 -11.30
N GLU A 197 -32.48 3.73 -10.76
CA GLU A 197 -33.40 2.75 -11.33
C GLU A 197 -33.02 2.26 -12.74
N THR A 198 -32.50 1.03 -12.81
CA THR A 198 -32.43 0.32 -14.09
C THR A 198 -33.84 0.02 -14.61
N LYS A 199 -34.00 -0.03 -15.93
CA LYS A 199 -35.29 -0.34 -16.58
C LYS A 199 -35.78 -1.76 -16.30
N ASP A 200 -34.87 -2.68 -15.95
CA ASP A 200 -35.18 -4.07 -15.60
C ASP A 200 -35.44 -4.28 -14.10
N ASP A 201 -35.46 -3.20 -13.30
CA ASP A 201 -35.65 -3.18 -11.85
C ASP A 201 -34.69 -4.08 -11.04
N LYS A 202 -33.61 -4.59 -11.66
CA LYS A 202 -32.61 -5.43 -10.99
C LYS A 202 -31.74 -4.62 -10.03
N ASN A 203 -31.36 -3.41 -10.42
CA ASN A 203 -30.52 -2.53 -9.60
C ASN A 203 -31.28 -1.23 -9.33
N LYS A 204 -31.74 -1.07 -8.10
CA LYS A 204 -32.49 0.14 -7.69
C LYS A 204 -31.59 1.38 -7.64
N ASN A 205 -30.33 1.20 -7.26
CA ASN A 205 -29.39 2.30 -7.07
C ASN A 205 -27.98 1.86 -7.51
N VAL A 206 -27.42 2.59 -8.47
CA VAL A 206 -26.05 2.36 -8.96
C VAL A 206 -25.23 3.61 -8.64
N LYS A 207 -24.29 3.46 -7.70
CA LYS A 207 -23.38 4.51 -7.22
C LYS A 207 -21.92 4.31 -7.61
N GLY A 208 -21.62 3.26 -8.37
CA GLY A 208 -20.31 3.03 -8.95
C GLY A 208 -20.47 2.45 -10.35
N VAL A 209 -19.74 3.00 -11.32
CA VAL A 209 -19.71 2.51 -12.70
C VAL A 209 -18.29 2.49 -13.23
N CYS A 210 -17.99 1.54 -14.12
CA CYS A 210 -16.72 1.56 -14.83
C CYS A 210 -16.75 2.58 -15.97
N ALA A 211 -15.68 3.34 -16.13
CA ALA A 211 -15.47 4.21 -17.28
C ALA A 211 -13.97 4.27 -17.61
N GLN A 212 -13.64 4.42 -18.90
CA GLN A 212 -12.26 4.61 -19.32
C GLN A 212 -11.73 5.96 -18.86
N VAL A 213 -10.55 5.96 -18.27
CA VAL A 213 -9.87 7.16 -17.79
C VAL A 213 -8.63 7.41 -18.65
N LEU A 214 -8.46 8.66 -19.06
CA LEU A 214 -7.27 9.14 -19.74
C LEU A 214 -6.66 10.28 -18.92
N CYS A 215 -5.41 10.10 -18.51
CA CYS A 215 -4.66 11.03 -17.68
C CYS A 215 -3.67 11.84 -18.51
N GLY A 216 -3.50 13.12 -18.19
CA GLY A 216 -2.45 13.94 -18.80
C GLY A 216 -2.33 15.31 -18.15
N GLU A 217 -1.11 15.79 -17.92
CA GLU A 217 -0.81 17.12 -17.37
C GLU A 217 -1.57 17.45 -16.06
N GLY A 218 -1.76 16.45 -15.18
CA GLY A 218 -2.54 16.62 -13.93
C GLY A 218 -4.06 16.71 -14.14
N THR A 219 -4.56 16.39 -15.34
CA THR A 219 -5.98 16.41 -15.68
C THR A 219 -6.52 15.03 -16.00
N VAL A 220 -7.82 14.84 -15.77
CA VAL A 220 -8.56 13.61 -16.04
C VAL A 220 -9.57 13.83 -17.15
N LYS A 221 -9.59 12.91 -18.12
CA LYS A 221 -10.68 12.79 -19.10
C LYS A 221 -11.34 11.43 -18.96
N VAL A 222 -12.66 11.39 -19.12
CA VAL A 222 -13.46 10.18 -18.94
C VAL A 222 -14.22 9.86 -20.22
N LYS A 223 -14.18 8.60 -20.64
CA LYS A 223 -15.06 8.04 -21.66
C LYS A 223 -15.96 7.02 -20.98
N TYR A 224 -17.27 7.29 -20.99
CA TYR A 224 -18.28 6.48 -20.32
C TYR A 224 -19.17 5.76 -21.35
N LEU A 225 -19.99 4.83 -20.88
CA LEU A 225 -20.88 4.07 -21.77
C LEU A 225 -21.80 5.02 -22.56
N GLY A 226 -21.75 4.94 -23.89
CA GLY A 226 -22.55 5.78 -24.78
C GLY A 226 -21.95 7.13 -25.14
N SER A 227 -20.80 7.52 -24.56
CA SER A 227 -20.07 8.69 -25.04
C SER A 227 -19.35 8.40 -26.37
N SER A 228 -19.28 9.39 -27.26
CA SER A 228 -18.57 9.27 -28.55
C SER A 228 -17.04 9.28 -28.38
N GLY A 229 -16.54 9.78 -27.25
CA GLY A 229 -15.12 9.92 -26.95
C GLY A 229 -14.90 10.38 -25.51
N PHE A 230 -13.64 10.70 -25.20
CA PHE A 230 -13.23 11.24 -23.90
C PHE A 230 -13.74 12.66 -23.69
N GLN A 231 -14.31 12.92 -22.51
CA GLN A 231 -14.78 14.23 -22.06
C GLN A 231 -13.92 14.72 -20.89
N PRO A 232 -13.62 16.03 -20.78
CA PRO A 232 -12.96 16.56 -19.59
C PRO A 232 -13.75 16.24 -18.32
N CYS A 233 -13.05 15.83 -17.26
CA CYS A 233 -13.64 15.51 -15.97
C CYS A 233 -12.80 16.16 -14.84
N PRO A 234 -12.88 17.49 -14.65
CA PRO A 234 -12.14 18.17 -13.59
C PRO A 234 -12.52 17.66 -12.19
N GLU A 235 -11.58 17.64 -11.25
CA GLU A 235 -11.86 17.25 -9.86
C GLU A 235 -13.01 18.08 -9.27
N ASP A 236 -13.78 17.48 -8.35
CA ASP A 236 -14.96 18.08 -7.70
C ASP A 236 -16.11 18.50 -8.66
N THR A 237 -16.10 17.99 -9.90
CA THR A 237 -17.21 18.19 -10.86
C THR A 237 -17.95 16.89 -11.16
N GLU A 238 -19.03 17.01 -11.94
CA GLU A 238 -19.89 15.89 -12.34
C GLU A 238 -20.26 15.99 -13.83
N ILE A 239 -20.32 14.83 -14.50
CA ILE A 239 -20.79 14.70 -15.88
C ILE A 239 -22.21 14.15 -15.87
N SER A 240 -23.15 14.89 -16.47
CA SER A 240 -24.51 14.39 -16.71
C SER A 240 -24.49 13.33 -17.82
N VAL A 241 -25.12 12.18 -17.58
CA VAL A 241 -25.16 11.05 -18.51
C VAL A 241 -26.58 10.55 -18.75
N THR A 242 -26.89 10.27 -20.01
CA THR A 242 -28.15 9.64 -20.43
C THR A 242 -27.84 8.23 -20.93
N LEU A 243 -28.11 7.23 -20.08
CA LEU A 243 -27.81 5.84 -20.37
C LEU A 243 -29.09 5.09 -20.75
N LYS A 244 -29.03 4.28 -21.82
CA LYS A 244 -30.22 3.62 -22.40
C LYS A 244 -30.94 2.70 -21.41
N ASP A 245 -30.23 2.12 -20.45
CA ASP A 245 -30.76 1.14 -19.51
C ASP A 245 -31.32 1.74 -18.23
N PHE A 246 -31.26 3.07 -18.09
CA PHE A 246 -31.75 3.79 -16.91
C PHE A 246 -33.01 4.60 -17.25
N LYS A 247 -33.88 4.76 -16.26
CA LYS A 247 -35.16 5.48 -16.43
C LYS A 247 -34.99 7.00 -16.47
N LYS A 248 -33.90 7.51 -15.89
CA LYS A 248 -33.61 8.94 -15.73
C LYS A 248 -32.16 9.19 -16.14
N ASP A 249 -31.87 10.44 -16.46
CA ASP A 249 -30.49 10.91 -16.53
C ASP A 249 -29.85 10.73 -15.15
N GLY A 250 -28.56 10.44 -15.15
CA GLY A 250 -27.77 10.32 -13.95
C GLY A 250 -26.47 11.09 -14.07
N LYS A 251 -25.57 10.87 -13.12
CA LYS A 251 -24.33 11.63 -13.01
C LYS A 251 -23.15 10.71 -12.74
N ILE A 252 -21.99 11.05 -13.29
CA ILE A 252 -20.70 10.45 -12.95
C ILE A 252 -19.87 11.54 -12.27
N LYS A 253 -19.36 11.26 -11.06
CA LYS A 253 -18.49 12.18 -10.32
C LYS A 253 -17.07 12.04 -10.85
N CYS A 254 -16.43 13.17 -11.07
CA CYS A 254 -15.05 13.19 -11.53
C CYS A 254 -14.10 12.83 -10.37
N PRO A 255 -13.25 11.81 -10.54
CA PRO A 255 -12.31 11.40 -9.50
C PRO A 255 -11.21 12.44 -9.34
N LYS A 256 -10.49 12.37 -8.22
CA LYS A 256 -9.22 13.08 -8.11
C LYS A 256 -8.17 12.42 -9.00
N TYR A 257 -7.26 13.19 -9.56
CA TYR A 257 -6.15 12.70 -10.37
C TYR A 257 -5.39 11.59 -9.64
N VAL A 258 -5.08 11.82 -8.36
CA VAL A 258 -4.32 10.87 -7.53
C VAL A 258 -5.01 9.52 -7.31
N GLU A 259 -6.32 9.44 -7.52
CA GLU A 259 -7.11 8.21 -7.30
C GLU A 259 -7.14 7.28 -8.52
N VAL A 260 -6.85 7.79 -9.73
CA VAL A 260 -6.98 7.04 -10.99
C VAL A 260 -5.82 7.22 -11.98
N CYS A 261 -4.84 8.09 -11.67
CA CYS A 261 -3.73 8.43 -12.57
C CYS A 261 -2.33 8.21 -11.97
N THR A 262 -2.24 7.55 -10.81
CA THR A 262 -0.96 7.24 -10.13
C THR A 262 -0.57 5.76 -10.26
N ILE A 263 -1.55 4.91 -10.51
CA ILE A 263 -1.45 3.48 -10.80
C ILE A 263 -2.25 3.23 -12.08
N ALA A 264 -1.97 2.17 -12.83
CA ALA A 264 -2.79 1.78 -13.98
C ALA A 264 -4.04 1.02 -13.53
N ALA A 265 -5.11 1.02 -14.32
CA ALA A 265 -6.39 0.41 -13.92
C ALA A 265 -6.32 -1.12 -13.73
N ASN A 266 -5.34 -1.77 -14.35
CA ASN A 266 -5.03 -3.19 -14.16
C ASN A 266 -4.24 -3.46 -12.85
N GLY A 267 -3.76 -2.42 -12.17
CA GLY A 267 -2.96 -2.48 -10.94
C GLY A 267 -1.44 -2.36 -11.15
N SER A 268 -0.93 -2.19 -12.36
CA SER A 268 0.51 -1.96 -12.56
C SER A 268 0.90 -0.54 -12.16
N SER A 269 2.06 -0.38 -11.52
CA SER A 269 2.59 0.94 -11.17
C SER A 269 2.80 1.82 -12.41
N LEU A 270 2.44 3.10 -12.32
CA LEU A 270 2.85 4.12 -13.30
C LEU A 270 4.10 4.89 -12.86
N VAL A 271 4.64 4.55 -11.69
CA VAL A 271 5.88 5.12 -11.18
C VAL A 271 7.03 4.54 -12.00
N ILE A 272 7.63 5.37 -12.86
CA ILE A 272 8.78 4.99 -13.68
C ILE A 272 10.05 5.12 -12.83
N PRO A 273 10.84 4.05 -12.63
CA PRO A 273 12.14 4.16 -11.97
C PRO A 273 13.01 5.15 -12.73
N SER A 274 13.65 6.09 -12.03
CA SER A 274 14.56 7.08 -12.64
C SER A 274 15.66 6.42 -13.49
N VAL A 275 16.11 5.22 -13.11
CA VAL A 275 17.10 4.43 -13.88
C VAL A 275 16.62 4.09 -15.29
N LEU A 276 15.30 4.01 -15.52
CA LEU A 276 14.71 3.74 -16.85
C LEU A 276 14.43 5.02 -17.64
N GLU A 277 14.56 6.19 -17.03
CA GLU A 277 14.46 7.47 -17.75
C GLU A 277 15.75 7.77 -18.51
N ASP A 278 16.91 7.36 -17.97
CA ASP A 278 18.22 7.56 -18.59
C ASP A 278 18.43 6.70 -19.85
N ASP A 279 17.93 5.45 -19.87
CA ASP A 279 18.06 4.55 -21.04
C ASP A 279 17.28 5.03 -22.29
N LYS A 280 16.34 5.97 -22.15
CA LYS A 280 15.63 6.56 -23.30
C LYS A 280 16.39 7.72 -23.96
N GLY A 281 17.47 8.19 -23.35
CA GLY A 281 18.30 9.28 -23.86
C GLY A 281 19.37 8.83 -24.87
N GLU A 282 19.82 7.57 -24.84
CA GLU A 282 20.95 7.11 -25.65
C GLU A 282 20.56 6.58 -27.04
N GLU A 283 19.31 6.15 -27.25
CA GLU A 283 18.85 5.65 -28.58
C GLU A 283 18.60 6.75 -29.63
N GLN A 284 18.73 8.05 -29.29
CA GLN A 284 18.58 9.16 -30.25
C GLN A 284 19.88 9.85 -30.65
N GLU A 285 21.03 9.54 -30.04
CA GLU A 285 22.32 10.16 -30.42
C GLU A 285 23.08 9.41 -31.53
N GLU A 286 22.73 8.15 -31.83
CA GLU A 286 23.48 7.33 -32.81
C GLU A 286 23.09 7.58 -34.29
N GLN A 287 22.21 8.54 -34.60
CA GLN A 287 21.77 8.84 -35.98
C GLN A 287 22.12 10.25 -36.52
N VAL A 288 22.89 11.05 -35.79
CA VAL A 288 23.23 12.44 -36.21
C VAL A 288 24.73 12.66 -36.39
N GLU A 289 25.54 11.60 -36.47
CA GLU A 289 27.00 11.69 -36.67
C GLU A 289 27.45 11.27 -38.09
N VAL A 290 26.70 11.66 -39.13
CA VAL A 290 27.20 11.57 -40.52
C VAL A 290 26.75 12.81 -41.28
N SER A 291 27.68 13.75 -41.44
CA SER A 291 27.76 14.86 -42.42
C SER A 291 27.88 16.25 -41.78
N VAL A 292 29.10 16.79 -41.78
CA VAL A 292 29.57 17.85 -42.70
C VAL A 292 30.98 18.30 -42.27
N ALA A 293 31.83 18.43 -43.28
CA ALA A 293 33.27 18.57 -43.22
C ALA A 293 33.78 19.98 -42.82
N ALA A 294 35.01 19.98 -42.29
CA ALA A 294 35.85 21.06 -41.78
C ALA A 294 36.59 21.86 -42.91
N PRO A 295 37.72 22.60 -42.67
CA PRO A 295 38.02 23.73 -41.76
C PRO A 295 38.86 24.87 -42.43
N ALA A 296 39.20 25.97 -41.70
CA ALA A 296 40.39 26.83 -41.90
C ALA A 296 40.65 27.71 -40.65
N LEU A 297 41.72 27.51 -39.84
CA LEU A 297 43.09 28.12 -39.89
C LEU A 297 43.12 29.62 -39.48
N SER A 298 43.94 30.22 -38.60
CA SER A 298 45.06 29.85 -37.67
C SER A 298 45.41 31.12 -36.77
N PRO A 299 46.57 31.27 -36.06
CA PRO A 299 46.62 31.44 -34.59
C PRO A 299 47.59 32.54 -34.04
N ALA A 300 47.86 32.48 -32.73
CA ALA A 300 49.06 32.92 -31.97
C ALA A 300 49.15 34.35 -31.37
N GLU A 301 49.24 34.45 -30.03
CA GLU A 301 50.48 34.83 -29.29
C GLU A 301 50.34 34.59 -27.76
N GLU A 302 51.43 34.19 -27.11
CA GLU A 302 51.66 33.70 -25.72
C GLU A 302 52.62 34.68 -24.97
N PRO A 303 53.23 34.42 -23.77
CA PRO A 303 52.71 34.05 -22.43
C PRO A 303 53.53 34.73 -21.25
N HIS A 304 53.54 34.10 -20.05
CA HIS A 304 54.37 34.30 -18.81
C HIS A 304 53.79 35.24 -17.72
N ALA A 305 53.82 34.96 -16.40
CA ALA A 305 54.69 34.10 -15.58
C ALA A 305 54.05 33.66 -14.22
N GLU A 306 54.69 32.66 -13.61
CA GLU A 306 54.52 31.95 -12.30
C GLU A 306 54.45 32.86 -11.05
N ALA A 307 54.07 32.46 -9.81
CA ALA A 307 54.52 31.28 -9.03
C ALA A 307 53.77 31.07 -7.69
N SER A 308 53.64 29.78 -7.31
CA SER A 308 53.89 29.15 -5.99
C SER A 308 53.00 29.30 -4.72
N SER A 309 52.23 28.22 -4.49
CA SER A 309 51.85 27.34 -3.33
C SER A 309 52.63 27.36 -1.96
N PRO A 310 52.32 26.50 -0.93
CA PRO A 310 51.45 26.74 0.24
C PRO A 310 52.12 26.45 1.64
N GLY A 311 51.42 26.66 2.77
CA GLY A 311 51.93 26.28 4.11
C GLY A 311 50.88 26.22 5.25
N GLN A 312 50.76 25.02 5.85
CA GLN A 312 50.24 24.69 7.21
C GLN A 312 51.48 24.61 8.17
N PRO A 313 51.49 24.20 9.48
CA PRO A 313 50.44 23.75 10.41
C PRO A 313 50.63 24.07 11.95
N HIS A 314 49.75 23.46 12.78
CA HIS A 314 49.88 22.93 14.18
C HIS A 314 50.27 23.79 15.41
N GLU A 315 49.51 23.63 16.50
CA GLU A 315 49.93 23.39 17.92
C GLU A 315 48.69 23.34 18.86
N GLU A 316 48.79 22.96 20.14
CA GLU A 316 48.61 21.63 20.75
C GLU A 316 47.92 21.83 22.15
N GLU A 317 47.48 20.73 22.78
CA GLU A 317 46.76 20.42 24.05
C GLU A 317 47.43 20.97 25.37
N PRO A 318 47.10 20.60 26.67
CA PRO A 318 46.41 19.40 27.23
C PRO A 318 45.52 19.48 28.53
N ARG A 319 44.79 18.35 28.75
CA ARG A 319 44.41 17.55 29.96
C ARG A 319 44.16 18.13 31.39
N ALA A 320 43.15 17.58 32.10
CA ALA A 320 43.29 16.54 33.18
C ALA A 320 41.98 16.14 33.94
N ALA A 321 41.79 14.81 34.11
CA ALA A 321 41.31 13.99 35.28
C ALA A 321 39.96 14.27 36.02
N ALA A 322 39.18 13.33 36.61
CA ALA A 322 39.14 11.85 36.72
C ALA A 322 37.86 11.36 37.50
N SER A 323 37.44 10.09 37.26
CA SER A 323 36.85 9.05 38.19
C SER A 323 35.50 9.34 38.91
N SER A 324 34.51 8.45 39.14
CA SER A 324 34.39 6.99 39.44
C SER A 324 32.93 6.52 39.20
N THR A 325 32.63 5.41 38.50
CA THR A 325 32.37 4.00 38.94
C THR A 325 31.19 3.76 39.90
N GLU A 326 30.14 3.04 39.44
CA GLU A 326 29.52 1.87 40.11
C GLU A 326 28.48 1.17 39.21
N GLU A 327 28.62 -0.14 39.05
CA GLU A 327 27.65 -1.11 38.50
C GLU A 327 27.44 -2.17 39.60
N PRO A 328 26.28 -2.88 39.68
CA PRO A 328 26.41 -4.33 39.53
C PRO A 328 25.21 -5.12 38.95
N HIS A 329 25.57 -6.18 38.22
CA HIS A 329 25.10 -7.57 38.31
C HIS A 329 23.70 -8.00 37.80
N ALA A 330 23.72 -8.56 36.58
CA ALA A 330 23.48 -9.99 36.24
C ALA A 330 22.30 -10.76 36.86
N GLN A 331 21.44 -11.31 35.98
CA GLN A 331 21.09 -12.74 36.00
C GLN A 331 20.50 -13.19 34.65
N ALA A 332 21.17 -14.15 34.01
CA ALA A 332 20.68 -14.90 32.86
C ALA A 332 20.10 -16.24 33.32
N SER A 333 18.99 -16.67 32.72
CA SER A 333 18.54 -18.06 32.75
C SER A 333 18.29 -18.54 31.32
N THR A 334 19.16 -19.44 30.88
CA THR A 334 19.08 -20.27 29.69
C THR A 334 18.03 -21.37 29.86
N ALA A 335 17.23 -21.60 28.83
CA ALA A 335 16.55 -22.88 28.60
C ALA A 335 16.75 -23.26 27.14
N GLU A 336 17.59 -24.28 26.93
CA GLU A 336 17.70 -25.05 25.69
C GLU A 336 16.38 -25.78 25.42
N GLU A 337 15.89 -25.76 24.18
CA GLU A 337 15.25 -26.95 23.62
C GLU A 337 15.54 -27.06 22.11
N SER A 338 15.65 -28.31 21.71
CA SER A 338 16.38 -28.88 20.58
C SER A 338 15.79 -28.63 19.19
N HIS A 339 16.71 -28.55 18.23
CA HIS A 339 16.48 -28.69 16.79
C HIS A 339 15.69 -29.96 16.42
N ALA A 340 14.70 -29.82 15.55
CA ALA A 340 14.23 -30.87 14.65
C ALA A 340 13.95 -30.25 13.27
N GLU A 341 14.84 -30.53 12.33
CA GLU A 341 14.76 -30.20 10.92
C GLU A 341 13.76 -31.16 10.23
N ALA A 342 12.74 -30.62 9.55
CA ALA A 342 11.87 -31.40 8.68
C ALA A 342 11.42 -30.54 7.49
N SER A 343 12.06 -30.76 6.35
CA SER A 343 11.67 -30.25 5.04
C SER A 343 10.42 -30.98 4.55
N ILE A 344 9.28 -30.31 4.33
CA ILE A 344 8.24 -30.79 3.39
C ILE A 344 7.50 -29.59 2.77
N ALA A 345 7.46 -29.57 1.45
CA ALA A 345 6.72 -28.67 0.58
C ALA A 345 5.19 -28.79 0.73
N GLY A 346 4.46 -27.68 0.53
CA GLY A 346 3.11 -27.74 -0.02
C GLY A 346 2.05 -26.84 0.62
N LYS A 347 1.41 -26.07 -0.28
CA LYS A 347 0.07 -25.44 -0.22
C LYS A 347 -0.09 -24.16 0.60
N THR A 348 -0.14 -23.06 -0.15
CA THR A 348 -0.90 -21.85 0.11
C THR A 348 -2.33 -22.20 0.53
N SER A 349 -2.72 -21.74 1.71
CA SER A 349 -4.10 -21.75 2.21
C SER A 349 -4.52 -20.30 2.44
N GLU A 350 -5.37 -19.78 1.55
CA GLU A 350 -6.13 -18.54 1.75
C GLU A 350 -7.05 -18.70 2.96
N ALA A 351 -7.05 -17.72 3.86
CA ALA A 351 -8.04 -17.60 4.93
C ALA A 351 -9.37 -17.12 4.34
N PRO A 352 -10.51 -17.74 4.67
CA PRO A 352 -11.80 -17.39 4.09
C PRO A 352 -12.40 -16.13 4.74
N VAL A 353 -12.83 -15.18 3.93
CA VAL A 353 -13.78 -14.12 4.34
C VAL A 353 -15.07 -14.78 4.82
N VAL A 354 -15.42 -14.56 6.08
CA VAL A 354 -16.67 -15.08 6.67
C VAL A 354 -17.84 -14.21 6.20
N GLN A 355 -18.61 -14.72 5.23
CA GLN A 355 -19.97 -14.22 4.96
C GLN A 355 -20.89 -14.66 6.11
N THR A 356 -21.25 -13.74 7.01
CA THR A 356 -22.34 -13.96 7.97
C THR A 356 -23.60 -13.25 7.49
N THR A 357 -24.57 -14.01 6.98
CA THR A 357 -25.93 -13.51 6.70
C THR A 357 -26.72 -13.54 8.02
N LEU A 358 -26.86 -12.39 8.70
CA LEU A 358 -27.73 -12.26 9.86
C LEU A 358 -29.00 -11.49 9.50
N GLN A 359 -30.10 -12.22 9.40
CA GLN A 359 -31.46 -11.69 9.50
C GLN A 359 -31.74 -11.41 10.99
N GLN A 360 -32.09 -10.17 11.36
CA GLN A 360 -32.67 -9.91 12.68
C GLN A 360 -33.86 -8.94 12.59
N PRO A 361 -34.98 -9.21 13.31
CA PRO A 361 -36.17 -8.37 13.28
C PRO A 361 -36.07 -7.19 14.26
N GLN A 362 -36.59 -6.04 13.83
CA GLN A 362 -36.72 -4.81 14.60
C GLN A 362 -37.57 -4.97 15.87
N LYS A 363 -37.09 -4.42 16.99
CA LYS A 363 -37.97 -3.82 18.01
C LYS A 363 -37.23 -2.74 18.81
N GLU A 364 -37.73 -1.51 18.69
CA GLU A 364 -37.37 -0.36 19.53
C GLU A 364 -37.73 -0.59 21.01
N SER A 365 -36.85 -0.21 21.93
CA SER A 365 -37.25 0.51 23.14
C SER A 365 -36.06 1.18 23.85
N LYS A 366 -36.21 2.52 23.99
CA LYS A 366 -35.59 3.52 24.87
C LYS A 366 -34.68 3.11 26.04
N ALA A 367 -33.57 3.88 26.11
CA ALA A 367 -32.99 4.60 27.26
C ALA A 367 -32.33 3.83 28.41
N GLY A 368 -31.05 4.14 28.62
CA GLY A 368 -30.31 3.88 29.85
C GLY A 368 -28.82 4.18 29.66
N GLN A 369 -28.39 5.39 30.03
CA GLN A 369 -26.98 5.76 30.17
C GLN A 369 -26.29 4.85 31.18
N ASN A 370 -25.12 4.32 30.83
CA ASN A 370 -24.02 4.11 31.76
C ASN A 370 -22.70 4.09 30.98
N ALA A 371 -21.82 5.01 31.37
CA ALA A 371 -20.46 5.11 30.89
C ALA A 371 -19.64 3.92 31.41
N THR A 372 -18.86 3.30 30.52
CA THR A 372 -17.75 2.45 30.92
C THR A 372 -16.51 2.94 30.20
N VAL A 373 -15.55 3.34 31.02
CA VAL A 373 -14.20 3.80 30.70
C VAL A 373 -13.49 2.72 29.88
N GLY A 374 -12.90 3.12 28.75
CA GLY A 374 -12.07 2.25 27.92
C GLY A 374 -10.83 1.80 28.70
N GLU A 375 -10.62 0.50 28.74
CA GLU A 375 -9.45 -0.15 29.32
C GLU A 375 -8.25 0.03 28.39
N SER A 376 -7.15 0.53 28.93
CA SER A 376 -5.89 0.76 28.23
C SER A 376 -5.31 -0.58 27.77
N ALA A 377 -5.20 -0.82 26.46
CA ALA A 377 -4.50 -1.99 25.92
C ALA A 377 -2.99 -1.83 26.12
N ASN A 378 -2.33 -2.86 26.67
CA ASN A 378 -0.87 -2.94 26.73
C ASN A 378 -0.30 -3.06 25.30
N THR A 379 0.50 -2.07 24.89
CA THR A 379 1.25 -2.04 23.63
C THR A 379 2.68 -2.51 23.87
N GLU A 380 3.15 -3.50 23.11
CA GLU A 380 4.58 -3.84 23.05
C GLU A 380 5.23 -3.16 21.84
N HIS A 381 6.31 -2.42 22.09
CA HIS A 381 7.11 -1.80 21.05
C HIS A 381 8.17 -2.79 20.56
N VAL A 382 8.15 -3.11 19.26
CA VAL A 382 9.24 -3.86 18.63
C VAL A 382 10.26 -2.85 18.09
N PHE A 383 11.39 -2.72 18.78
CA PHE A 383 12.52 -1.95 18.30
C PHE A 383 13.30 -2.75 17.26
N VAL A 384 13.46 -2.17 16.07
CA VAL A 384 14.35 -2.69 15.03
C VAL A 384 15.57 -1.79 15.02
N GLY A 385 16.63 -2.19 15.70
CA GLY A 385 17.88 -1.43 15.76
C GLY A 385 19.06 -2.36 15.99
N TRP A 386 19.97 -2.44 15.02
CA TRP A 386 21.27 -3.08 15.20
C TRP A 386 22.28 -2.07 15.73
N ASN A 387 22.70 -2.27 16.99
CA ASN A 387 23.95 -1.69 17.48
C ASN A 387 25.13 -2.36 16.77
N SER A 388 25.62 -1.74 15.71
CA SER A 388 26.90 -2.09 15.11
C SER A 388 28.03 -1.51 15.97
N HIS A 389 28.57 -2.29 16.90
CA HIS A 389 29.89 -2.03 17.47
C HIS A 389 30.96 -2.46 16.45
N ALA A 390 31.45 -1.49 15.68
CA ALA A 390 32.70 -1.62 14.94
C ALA A 390 33.87 -1.43 15.94
N VAL A 391 34.52 -2.53 16.32
CA VAL A 391 35.85 -2.50 16.94
C VAL A 391 36.85 -2.97 15.88
N GLY A 392 37.74 -2.05 15.51
CA GLY A 392 38.86 -2.31 14.63
C GLY A 392 39.87 -3.25 15.28
N GLU A 393 40.22 -4.26 14.50
CA GLU A 393 41.16 -5.33 14.82
C GLU A 393 42.60 -4.87 14.50
N SER A 394 43.55 -5.14 15.39
CA SER A 394 44.94 -5.32 14.97
C SER A 394 45.67 -6.33 15.85
N THR A 395 46.12 -7.39 15.18
CA THR A 395 47.31 -8.21 15.42
C THR A 395 47.32 -9.20 16.60
N GLY A 396 47.51 -10.48 16.26
CA GLY A 396 48.31 -11.39 17.11
C GLY A 396 47.90 -12.86 17.12
N ASP A 397 48.44 -13.61 16.15
CA ASP A 397 48.90 -15.01 16.28
C ASP A 397 47.95 -16.18 16.61
N ALA A 398 47.81 -17.02 15.56
CA ALA A 398 48.24 -18.42 15.52
C ALA A 398 47.31 -19.56 15.99
N CYS A 399 47.30 -20.57 15.11
CA CYS A 399 46.90 -21.99 15.25
C CYS A 399 45.41 -22.32 15.00
N THR A 400 44.97 -23.39 14.31
CA THR A 400 45.54 -24.48 13.49
C THR A 400 44.34 -25.37 13.07
N VAL A 401 44.11 -25.59 11.76
CA VAL A 401 43.55 -26.85 11.13
C VAL A 401 42.04 -27.18 11.39
N CYS A 402 41.15 -27.68 10.51
CA CYS A 402 41.12 -28.49 9.27
C CYS A 402 39.75 -28.22 8.57
N ARG A 403 39.66 -27.81 7.30
CA ARG A 403 39.47 -28.62 6.07
C ARG A 403 38.22 -29.53 5.99
N SER A 404 37.17 -29.06 5.31
CA SER A 404 36.37 -29.77 4.27
C SER A 404 35.40 -28.73 3.68
N GLY A 405 35.36 -28.36 2.39
CA GLY A 405 35.60 -29.12 1.17
C GLY A 405 34.25 -29.50 0.56
N MET A 406 33.90 -28.86 -0.57
CA MET A 406 32.75 -29.10 -1.47
C MET A 406 31.40 -28.47 -1.11
N LEU A 407 31.08 -27.34 -1.75
CA LEU A 407 29.85 -27.12 -2.54
C LEU A 407 29.88 -25.70 -3.12
N LEU A 408 30.78 -25.50 -4.08
CA LEU A 408 30.79 -24.38 -5.01
C LEU A 408 30.69 -24.98 -6.42
N LEU A 409 29.47 -25.39 -6.82
CA LEU A 409 29.09 -25.75 -8.18
C LEU A 409 27.58 -26.08 -8.15
N LEU A 410 26.70 -25.13 -8.47
CA LEU A 410 25.29 -25.41 -8.87
C LEU A 410 24.45 -24.19 -9.33
N LEU A 411 25.00 -22.97 -9.43
CA LEU A 411 24.23 -21.79 -9.88
C LEU A 411 24.52 -21.32 -11.33
N LEU A 412 25.05 -22.20 -12.18
CA LEU A 412 25.19 -21.97 -13.62
C LEU A 412 24.60 -23.16 -14.36
N LEU A 413 23.29 -23.13 -14.65
CA LEU A 413 22.56 -23.91 -15.68
C LEU A 413 21.06 -23.61 -15.52
N GLY A 414 20.58 -22.56 -16.19
CA GLY A 414 19.17 -22.13 -16.15
C GLY A 414 18.86 -21.13 -17.25
N LEU A 415 19.40 -21.37 -18.44
CA LEU A 415 19.10 -20.66 -19.69
C LEU A 415 18.70 -21.75 -20.70
N TRP A 416 17.69 -21.45 -21.53
CA TRP A 416 17.12 -22.19 -22.67
C TRP A 416 15.75 -22.86 -22.45
N GLY A 417 14.75 -22.37 -23.20
CA GLY A 417 13.35 -22.81 -23.26
C GLY A 417 12.45 -21.82 -22.52
N PHE A 418 11.67 -20.93 -23.15
CA PHE A 418 10.69 -21.19 -24.20
C PHE A 418 10.56 -19.96 -25.13
N ALA A 419 10.82 -20.17 -26.41
CA ALA A 419 10.20 -19.45 -27.50
C ALA A 419 9.48 -20.50 -28.37
N ALA A 420 8.32 -20.14 -28.93
CA ALA A 420 7.35 -20.96 -29.67
C ALA A 420 6.20 -21.57 -28.84
N LEU A 421 5.18 -20.75 -28.57
CA LEU A 421 3.84 -20.94 -29.14
C LEU A 421 3.05 -19.62 -29.13
#